data_AF-A0A531KYJ5-F1
#
_entry.id   AF-A0A531KYJ5-F1
#
_cell.length_a   1.000
_cell.length_b   1.000
_cell.length_c   1.000
_cell.angle_alpha   90.00
_cell.angle_beta   90.00
_cell.angle_gamma   90.00
#
_symmetry.space_group_name_H-M   'P 1'
#
loop_
_entity.id
_entity.type
_entity.pdbx_description
1 polymer ?
#
loop_
_entity_poly.entity_id
_entity_poly.type
_entity_poly.pdbx_seq_one_letter_code
_entity_poly.pdbx_strand_id
1 'polypeptide(L)'
;DGVNAWQAFWAITLPHLAPMMLLALTFRLLDAIRMFDTIFIMTGGGPGTRTYTASYYLYTVGFTQFHLSQATAGSWLFLIFTALVVMLLVRRLLKTEPV
;
A
#
# COMPACT_ATOMS: atom_id res chain seq x y z
N ASP A 1 25.04 -9.79 33.23
CA ASP A 1 24.23 -10.52 32.23
C ASP A 1 22.75 -10.63 32.63
N GLY A 2 22.05 -9.51 32.85
CA GLY A 2 20.68 -9.49 33.40
C GLY A 2 19.59 -8.91 32.50
N VAL A 3 19.85 -8.79 31.19
CA VAL A 3 18.87 -8.20 30.24
C VAL A 3 17.86 -9.27 29.84
N ASN A 4 16.59 -9.03 30.15
CA ASN A 4 15.49 -9.90 29.75
C ASN A 4 15.35 -9.88 28.21
N ALA A 5 14.95 -11.00 27.60
CA ALA A 5 14.73 -11.12 26.15
C ALA A 5 13.82 -10.02 25.58
N TRP A 6 12.82 -9.57 26.35
CA TRP A 6 11.96 -8.45 25.94
C TRP A 6 12.73 -7.13 25.86
N GLN A 7 13.61 -6.85 26.83
CA GLN A 7 14.44 -5.64 26.83
C GLN A 7 15.46 -5.69 25.69
N ALA A 8 16.05 -6.86 25.42
CA ALA A 8 16.96 -7.05 24.30
C ALA A 8 16.25 -6.86 22.95
N PHE A 9 15.02 -7.35 22.79
CA PHE A 9 14.26 -7.18 21.56
C PHE A 9 13.99 -5.70 21.23
N TRP A 10 13.48 -4.93 22.19
CA TRP A 10 13.12 -3.52 21.94
C TRP A 10 14.34 -2.59 21.85
N ALA A 11 15.39 -2.86 22.63
CA ALA A 11 16.57 -1.99 22.69
C ALA A 11 17.65 -2.33 21.66
N ILE A 12 17.71 -3.59 21.21
CA ILE A 12 18.79 -4.08 20.33
C ILE A 12 18.21 -4.61 19.02
N THR A 13 17.33 -5.61 19.04
CA THR A 13 16.89 -6.28 17.80
C THR A 13 16.03 -5.37 16.92
N LEU A 14 15.04 -4.68 17.50
CA LEU A 14 14.11 -3.83 16.77
C LEU A 14 14.80 -2.61 16.13
N PRO A 15 15.66 -1.84 16.83
CA PRO A 15 16.35 -0.70 16.22
C PRO A 15 17.34 -1.14 15.13
N HIS A 16 17.98 -2.30 15.30
CA HIS A 16 18.96 -2.81 14.35
C HIS A 16 18.31 -3.31 13.05
N LEU A 17 17.07 -3.80 13.13
CA LEU A 17 16.25 -4.19 11.98
C LEU A 17 15.39 -3.05 11.43
N ALA A 18 15.27 -1.93 12.15
CA ALA A 18 14.39 -0.81 11.78
C ALA A 18 14.62 -0.28 10.34
N PRO A 19 15.85 -0.12 9.84
CA PRO A 19 16.08 0.35 8.46
C PRO A 19 15.48 -0.61 7.42
N MET A 20 15.68 -1.92 7.60
CA MET A 20 15.16 -2.94 6.70
C MET A 20 13.64 -3.10 6.83
N MET A 21 13.11 -3.00 8.05
CA MET A 21 11.65 -3.02 8.28
C MET A 21 10.95 -1.81 7.67
N LEU A 22 11.54 -0.61 7.73
CA LEU A 22 10.98 0.59 7.10
C LEU A 22 10.90 0.45 5.58
N LEU A 23 11.94 -0.14 4.97
CA LEU A 23 11.94 -0.45 3.55
C LEU A 23 10.84 -1.47 3.21
N ALA A 24 10.79 -2.60 3.95
CA ALA A 24 9.78 -3.64 3.75
C ALA A 24 8.35 -3.12 3.94
N LEU A 25 8.13 -2.29 4.97
CA LEU A 25 6.84 -1.66 5.24
C LEU A 25 6.42 -0.73 4.09
N THR A 26 7.36 0.01 3.52
CA THR A 26 7.06 0.91 2.40
C THR A 26 6.64 0.14 1.15
N PHE A 27 7.35 -0.93 0.81
CA PHE A 27 6.93 -1.81 -0.28
C PHE A 27 5.57 -2.46 0.02
N ARG A 28 5.36 -2.90 1.26
CA ARG A 28 4.09 -3.51 1.66
C ARG A 28 2.92 -2.53 1.57
N LEU A 29 3.12 -1.27 1.93
CA LEU A 29 2.12 -0.20 1.77
C LEU A 29 1.84 0.10 0.30
N LEU A 30 2.87 0.10 -0.54
CA LEU A 30 2.73 0.29 -1.99
C LEU A 30 1.86 -0.81 -2.60
N ASP A 31 2.14 -2.07 -2.27
CA ASP A 31 1.37 -3.22 -2.74
C ASP A 31 -0.08 -3.16 -2.24
N ALA A 32 -0.29 -2.83 -0.96
CA ALA A 32 -1.62 -2.75 -0.38
C ALA A 32 -2.52 -1.71 -1.06
N ILE A 33 -1.98 -0.55 -1.46
CA ILE A 33 -2.75 0.50 -2.16
C ILE A 33 -3.24 0.02 -3.53
N ARG A 34 -2.51 -0.87 -4.19
CA ARG A 34 -2.82 -1.37 -5.55
C ARG A 34 -3.51 -2.74 -5.54
N MET A 35 -3.88 -3.24 -4.36
CA MET A 35 -4.47 -4.56 -4.18
C MET A 35 -5.90 -4.60 -4.73
N PHE A 36 -6.05 -5.13 -5.94
CA PHE A 36 -7.33 -5.34 -6.60
C PHE A 36 -7.74 -6.81 -6.57
N ASP A 37 -6.80 -7.69 -6.92
CA ASP A 37 -6.94 -9.13 -7.03
C ASP A 37 -7.52 -9.78 -5.76
N THR A 38 -6.97 -9.44 -4.60
CA THR A 38 -7.36 -10.04 -3.32
C THR A 38 -8.80 -9.69 -2.98
N ILE A 39 -9.23 -8.46 -3.24
CA ILE A 39 -10.60 -8.01 -2.95
C ILE A 39 -11.58 -8.62 -3.94
N PHE A 40 -11.19 -8.68 -5.23
CA PHE A 40 -12.00 -9.30 -6.27
C PHE A 40 -12.27 -10.78 -5.97
N ILE A 41 -11.25 -11.54 -5.56
CA ILE A 41 -11.36 -12.98 -5.27
C ILE A 41 -12.07 -13.25 -3.95
N MET A 42 -11.72 -12.52 -2.89
CA MET A 42 -12.17 -12.86 -1.53
C MET A 42 -13.56 -12.32 -1.19
N THR A 43 -13.85 -11.07 -1.57
CA THR A 43 -15.07 -10.40 -1.10
C THR A 43 -15.99 -9.94 -2.23
N GLY A 44 -15.47 -9.79 -3.45
CA GLY A 44 -16.24 -9.19 -4.56
C GLY A 44 -16.79 -7.81 -4.17
N GLY A 45 -16.09 -7.08 -3.29
CA GLY A 45 -16.54 -5.77 -2.79
C GLY A 45 -17.52 -5.78 -1.60
N GLY A 46 -17.95 -6.94 -1.10
CA GLY A 46 -19.04 -7.04 -0.11
C GLY A 46 -18.66 -6.94 1.38
N PRO A 47 -19.66 -6.85 2.30
CA PRO A 47 -21.10 -6.67 2.05
C PRO A 47 -21.44 -5.21 1.75
N GLY A 48 -22.19 -4.98 0.66
CA GLY A 48 -22.46 -3.63 0.14
C GLY A 48 -21.20 -3.02 -0.50
N THR A 49 -20.82 -1.81 -0.09
CA THR A 49 -19.62 -1.09 -0.57
C THR A 49 -18.45 -1.08 0.43
N ARG A 50 -18.52 -1.89 1.49
CA ARG A 50 -17.61 -1.77 2.65
C ARG A 50 -16.15 -2.13 2.36
N THR A 51 -15.89 -2.98 1.38
CA THR A 51 -14.52 -3.33 0.98
C THR A 51 -14.15 -2.74 -0.38
N TYR A 52 -14.83 -1.69 -0.82
CA TYR A 52 -14.52 -1.04 -2.09
C TYR A 52 -13.18 -0.31 -1.98
N THR A 53 -12.18 -0.79 -2.69
CA THR A 53 -10.98 -0.01 -2.99
C THR A 53 -11.17 0.80 -4.26
N ALA A 54 -10.34 1.82 -4.45
CA ALA A 54 -10.36 2.64 -5.66
C ALA A 54 -10.23 1.78 -6.93
N SER A 55 -9.33 0.79 -6.93
CA SER A 55 -9.15 -0.14 -8.05
C SER A 55 -10.40 -1.00 -8.30
N TYR A 56 -11.03 -1.52 -7.24
CA TYR A 56 -12.25 -2.30 -7.37
C TYR A 56 -13.43 -1.46 -7.88
N TYR A 57 -13.58 -0.25 -7.34
CA TYR A 57 -14.61 0.70 -7.77
C TYR A 57 -14.50 1.02 -9.26
N LEU A 58 -13.31 1.38 -9.74
CA LEU A 58 -13.10 1.71 -11.15
C LEU A 58 -13.36 0.51 -12.07
N TYR A 59 -13.03 -0.71 -11.62
CA TYR A 59 -13.41 -1.93 -12.31
C TYR A 59 -14.93 -2.07 -12.42
N THR A 60 -15.68 -1.87 -11.33
CA THR A 60 -17.14 -1.95 -11.37
C THR A 60 -17.75 -0.89 -12.30
N VAL A 61 -17.30 0.35 -12.25
CA VAL A 61 -17.78 1.43 -13.13
C VAL A 61 -17.52 1.12 -14.61
N GLY A 62 -16.33 0.61 -14.94
CA GLY A 62 -15.95 0.36 -16.32
C GLY A 62 -16.56 -0.91 -16.92
N PHE A 63 -16.52 -2.01 -16.17
CA PHE A 63 -16.83 -3.34 -16.69
C PHE A 63 -18.22 -3.87 -16.27
N THR A 64 -18.79 -3.39 -15.17
CA THR A 64 -20.14 -3.82 -14.73
C THR A 64 -21.22 -2.80 -15.09
N GLN A 65 -20.91 -1.50 -14.97
CA GLN A 65 -21.84 -0.42 -15.32
C GLN A 65 -21.65 0.10 -16.75
N PHE A 66 -20.64 -0.40 -17.47
CA PHE A 66 -20.30 -0.02 -18.85
C PHE A 66 -19.97 1.47 -19.05
N HIS A 67 -19.61 2.20 -17.98
CA HIS A 67 -19.16 3.59 -18.04
C HIS A 67 -17.64 3.67 -18.25
N LEU A 68 -17.17 3.15 -19.38
CA LEU A 68 -15.74 3.04 -19.73
C LEU A 68 -14.99 4.37 -19.70
N SER A 69 -15.59 5.46 -20.19
CA SER A 69 -14.96 6.78 -20.21
C SER A 69 -14.73 7.33 -18.80
N GLN A 70 -15.71 7.19 -17.91
CA GLN A 70 -15.61 7.60 -16.51
C GLN A 70 -14.60 6.74 -15.76
N ALA A 71 -14.64 5.43 -15.94
CA ALA A 71 -13.67 4.52 -15.34
C ALA A 71 -12.24 4.83 -15.80
N THR A 72 -12.04 5.07 -17.09
CA THR A 72 -10.71 5.42 -17.65
C THR A 72 -10.19 6.73 -17.08
N ALA A 73 -11.02 7.78 -17.02
CA ALA A 73 -10.64 9.06 -16.41
C ALA A 73 -10.27 8.89 -14.92
N GLY A 74 -11.06 8.12 -14.18
CA GLY A 74 -10.77 7.80 -12.78
C GLY A 74 -9.50 6.98 -12.59
N SER A 75 -9.22 6.02 -13.47
CA SER A 75 -7.99 5.23 -13.45
C SER A 75 -6.74 6.07 -13.69
N TRP A 76 -6.80 7.05 -14.59
CA TRP A 76 -5.71 8.00 -14.79
C TRP A 76 -5.46 8.88 -13.56
N LEU A 77 -6.51 9.39 -12.94
CA LEU A 77 -6.39 10.17 -11.69
C LEU A 77 -5.80 9.32 -10.56
N PHE A 78 -6.28 8.09 -10.40
CA PHE A 78 -5.75 7.16 -9.40
C PHE A 78 -4.27 6.83 -9.66
N LEU A 79 -3.89 6.60 -10.91
CA LEU A 79 -2.49 6.36 -11.30
C LEU A 79 -1.59 7.54 -10.92
N ILE A 80 -2.00 8.77 -11.24
CA ILE A 80 -1.24 9.98 -10.89
C ILE A 80 -1.11 10.09 -9.37
N PHE A 81 -2.19 9.89 -8.63
CA PHE A 81 -2.18 9.92 -7.17
C PHE A 81 -1.21 8.88 -6.58
N THR A 82 -1.33 7.62 -6.99
CA THR A 82 -0.44 6.55 -6.51
C THR A 82 1.02 6.83 -6.90
N ALA A 83 1.29 7.32 -8.11
CA ALA A 83 2.63 7.67 -8.55
C ALA A 83 3.24 8.80 -7.69
N LEU A 84 2.46 9.81 -7.33
CA LEU A 84 2.91 10.89 -6.43
C LEU A 84 3.21 10.37 -5.02
N VAL A 85 2.34 9.52 -4.47
CA VAL A 85 2.56 8.90 -3.14
C VAL A 85 3.83 8.05 -3.13
N VAL A 86 4.02 7.20 -4.15
CA VAL A 86 5.23 6.37 -4.28
C VAL A 86 6.47 7.24 -4.45
N MET A 87 6.42 8.27 -5.30
CA MET A 87 7.54 9.19 -5.50
C MET A 87 7.92 9.90 -4.19
N LEU A 88 6.93 10.33 -3.40
CA LEU A 88 7.16 10.93 -2.08
C LEU A 88 7.83 9.94 -1.12
N LEU A 89 7.31 8.72 -1.02
CA LEU A 89 7.83 7.67 -0.14
C LEU A 89 9.27 7.30 -0.50
N VAL A 90 9.54 7.06 -1.78
CA VAL A 90 10.89 6.74 -2.28
C VAL A 90 11.85 7.90 -2.03
N ARG A 91 11.44 9.16 -2.27
CA ARG A 91 12.27 10.34 -1.97
C ARG A 91 12.57 10.49 -0.48
N ARG A 92 11.65 10.10 0.40
CA ARG A 92 11.87 10.14 1.86
C ARG A 92 12.82 9.05 2.31
N LEU A 93 12.71 7.84 1.73
CA LEU A 93 13.58 6.72 2.06
C LEU A 93 15.02 6.89 1.53
N LEU A 94 15.19 7.26 0.25
CA LEU A 94 16.51 7.41 -0.36
C LEU A 94 17.33 8.58 0.23
N LYS A 95 16.67 9.55 0.87
CA LYS A 95 17.37 10.64 1.59
C LYS A 95 18.00 10.19 2.91
N THR A 96 17.72 8.97 3.37
CA THR A 96 18.17 8.46 4.68
C THR A 96 19.51 7.72 4.61
N GLU A 97 20.16 7.69 3.45
CA GLU A 97 21.52 7.16 3.29
C GLU A 97 22.53 8.32 3.13
N PRO A 98 23.03 8.93 4.21
CA PRO A 98 24.39 9.47 4.18
C PRO A 98 25.32 8.25 4.26
N VAL A 99 25.96 7.92 3.14
CA VAL A 99 27.18 7.11 3.13
C VAL A 99 28.25 7.73 4.02
#